data_AF-A0A368NSY8-F1
#
_entry.id   AF-A0A368NSY8-F1
#
_cell.length_a   1.000
_cell.length_b   1.000
_cell.length_c   1.000
_cell.angle_alpha   90.00
_cell.angle_beta   90.00
_cell.angle_gamma   90.00
#
_symmetry.space_group_name_H-M   'P 1'
#
loop_
_entity.id
_entity.type
_entity.pdbx_description
1 polymer ?
#
loop_
_entity_poly.entity_id
_entity_poly.type
_entity_poly.pdbx_seq_one_letter_code
_entity_poly.pdbx_strand_id
1 'polypeptide(L)'
;MEYSFESNDEITYKTITIGNILFKIPASFVISQPNDELYYKILGLDTDKSASLTIPANTIIKKIQNYEKKAELLSNNLYLRITPLSDFEFWAYSKNPEIMTYIANARYHATKSEQGYILKKPHSDEWYLFSVEPAAIQDKTDVFSFWLGTCADVTTTQTQSGHINRCDSYAAYDKLIINFTVYGKNISLIPEIREYIKNQLSEWQLKK
;
A
#
# COMPACT_ATOMS: atom_id res chain seq x y z
N MET A 1 -18.39 42.70 -15.83
CA MET A 1 -17.47 41.81 -16.56
C MET A 1 -17.04 40.74 -15.57
N GLU A 2 -17.73 39.61 -15.59
CA GLU A 2 -17.35 38.43 -14.81
C GLU A 2 -16.24 37.72 -15.57
N TYR A 3 -15.08 37.57 -14.93
CA TYR A 3 -14.00 36.76 -15.46
C TYR A 3 -14.21 35.33 -14.97
N SER A 4 -14.75 34.48 -15.85
CA SER A 4 -14.71 33.04 -15.67
C SER A 4 -13.28 32.56 -15.92
N PHE A 5 -12.58 32.13 -14.88
CA PHE A 5 -11.36 31.34 -15.03
C PHE A 5 -11.77 29.91 -15.38
N GLU A 6 -11.83 29.58 -16.67
CA GLU A 6 -11.68 28.19 -17.10
C GLU A 6 -10.19 27.84 -16.93
N SER A 7 -9.84 27.19 -15.82
CA SER A 7 -8.55 26.53 -15.72
C SER A 7 -8.56 25.33 -16.66
N ASN A 8 -7.97 25.50 -17.84
CA ASN A 8 -7.47 24.37 -18.62
C ASN A 8 -6.36 23.72 -17.77
N ASP A 9 -6.74 22.75 -16.94
CA ASP A 9 -5.81 21.87 -16.25
C ASP A 9 -5.11 21.00 -17.32
N GLU A 10 -4.10 21.57 -17.98
CA GLU A 10 -3.14 20.75 -18.71
C GLU A 10 -2.51 19.81 -17.69
N ILE A 11 -2.87 18.52 -17.79
CA ILE A 11 -2.24 17.48 -16.99
C ILE A 11 -0.78 17.45 -17.41
N THR A 12 0.06 18.10 -16.61
CA THR A 12 1.52 18.03 -16.76
C THR A 12 1.98 16.65 -16.29
N TYR A 13 2.95 16.06 -17.00
CA TYR A 13 3.50 14.75 -16.69
C TYR A 13 4.99 14.86 -16.40
N LYS A 14 5.48 13.98 -15.53
CA LYS A 14 6.91 13.75 -15.28
C LYS A 14 7.29 12.36 -15.73
N THR A 15 8.44 12.26 -16.39
CA THR A 15 9.05 10.98 -16.73
C THR A 15 10.00 10.58 -15.61
N ILE A 16 9.81 9.39 -15.04
CA ILE A 16 10.61 8.87 -13.92
C ILE A 16 11.04 7.44 -14.24
N THR A 17 12.29 7.12 -13.96
CA THR A 17 12.82 5.75 -14.06
C THR A 17 12.86 5.15 -12.66
N ILE A 18 12.28 3.97 -12.48
CA ILE A 18 12.30 3.21 -11.22
C ILE A 18 12.86 1.82 -11.53
N GLY A 19 14.07 1.53 -11.04
CA GLY A 19 14.83 0.37 -11.49
C GLY A 19 15.08 0.44 -13.01
N ASN A 20 14.57 -0.55 -13.75
CA ASN A 20 14.73 -0.62 -15.21
C ASN A 20 13.43 -0.25 -15.97
N ILE A 21 12.45 0.35 -15.30
CA ILE A 21 11.13 0.65 -15.84
C ILE A 21 10.96 2.17 -15.92
N LEU A 22 10.49 2.65 -17.08
CA LEU A 22 10.24 4.05 -17.35
C LEU A 22 8.74 4.34 -17.22
N PHE A 23 8.39 5.34 -16.40
CA PHE A 23 7.02 5.76 -16.16
C PHE A 23 6.79 7.19 -16.62
N LYS A 24 5.58 7.48 -17.11
CA LYS A 24 5.04 8.81 -17.36
C LYS A 24 3.89 9.08 -16.38
N ILE A 25 4.20 9.77 -15.28
CA ILE A 25 3.31 9.94 -14.14
C ILE A 25 2.77 11.38 -14.11
N PRO A 26 1.49 11.62 -13.79
CA PRO A 26 0.98 12.98 -13.56
C PRO A 26 1.85 13.72 -12.55
N ALA A 27 2.31 14.93 -12.90
CA ALA A 27 3.24 15.70 -12.07
C ALA A 27 2.66 16.01 -10.68
N SER A 28 1.34 16.13 -10.57
CA SER A 28 0.60 16.32 -9.33
C SER A 28 0.69 15.13 -8.36
N PHE A 29 1.09 13.95 -8.83
CA PHE A 29 1.22 12.75 -7.98
C PHE A 29 2.65 12.53 -7.49
N VAL A 30 3.63 13.21 -8.07
CA VAL A 30 5.03 13.06 -7.68
C VAL A 30 5.32 13.94 -6.48
N ILE A 31 5.70 13.33 -5.35
CA ILE A 31 6.07 14.10 -4.16
C ILE A 31 7.49 14.65 -4.39
N SER A 32 7.62 15.97 -4.51
CA SER A 32 8.92 16.62 -4.35
C SER A 32 9.21 16.79 -2.86
N GLN A 33 9.84 15.83 -2.21
CA GLN A 33 10.36 16.04 -0.84
C GLN A 33 11.73 16.73 -0.93
N PRO A 34 11.91 17.96 -0.39
CA PRO A 34 13.20 18.65 -0.41
C PRO A 34 14.25 18.04 0.54
N ASN A 35 13.84 17.24 1.52
CA ASN A 35 14.69 16.81 2.63
C ASN A 35 15.19 15.36 2.56
N ASP A 36 14.73 14.56 1.60
CA ASP A 36 15.23 13.19 1.44
C ASP A 36 16.66 13.18 0.85
N GLU A 37 16.99 14.11 -0.06
CA GLU A 37 18.30 14.12 -0.73
C GLU A 37 19.51 14.25 0.23
N LEU A 38 19.37 14.99 1.34
CA LEU A 38 20.48 15.25 2.26
C LEU A 38 20.73 14.07 3.22
N TYR A 39 19.66 13.41 3.70
CA TYR A 39 19.77 12.29 4.63
C TYR A 39 20.35 11.03 3.94
N TYR A 40 19.98 10.77 2.69
CA TYR A 40 20.51 9.63 1.92
C TYR A 40 21.94 9.86 1.41
N LYS A 41 22.31 11.10 1.07
CA LYS A 41 23.71 11.46 0.72
C LYS A 41 24.70 11.25 1.87
N ILE A 42 24.29 11.49 3.11
CA ILE A 42 25.17 11.37 4.29
C ILE A 42 25.49 9.90 4.64
N LEU A 43 24.64 8.95 4.24
CA LEU A 43 24.81 7.52 4.55
C LEU A 43 25.52 6.71 3.46
N GLY A 44 25.94 7.32 2.35
CA GLY A 44 26.59 6.61 1.24
C GLY A 44 25.68 5.55 0.57
N LEU A 45 24.36 5.67 0.78
CA LEU A 45 23.35 4.81 0.18
C LEU A 45 22.94 5.47 -1.15
N ASP A 46 23.17 4.76 -2.25
CA ASP A 46 22.75 5.18 -3.58
C ASP A 46 21.28 5.60 -3.56
N THR A 47 20.99 6.79 -4.04
CA THR A 47 19.66 7.41 -4.17
C THR A 47 18.71 6.66 -5.12
N ASP A 48 19.12 5.52 -5.66
CA ASP A 48 18.88 5.24 -7.08
C ASP A 48 17.90 4.13 -7.40
N LYS A 49 16.94 3.84 -6.51
CA LYS A 49 15.96 2.78 -6.81
C LYS A 49 14.52 3.09 -6.48
N SER A 50 14.19 3.73 -5.37
CA SER A 50 12.78 3.91 -4.98
C SER A 50 12.19 5.27 -5.34
N ALA A 51 10.89 5.33 -5.64
CA ALA A 51 10.15 6.57 -5.84
C ALA A 51 8.96 6.68 -4.88
N SER A 52 8.69 7.91 -4.41
CA SER A 52 7.56 8.24 -3.54
C SER A 52 6.49 9.01 -4.30
N LEU A 53 5.27 8.51 -4.31
CA LEU A 53 4.12 9.12 -4.99
C LEU A 53 2.97 9.34 -4.01
N THR A 54 2.12 10.32 -4.29
CA THR A 54 0.83 10.51 -3.62
C THR A 54 -0.27 10.48 -4.66
N ILE A 55 -1.26 9.60 -4.48
CA ILE A 55 -2.49 9.64 -5.26
C ILE A 55 -3.57 10.33 -4.43
N PRO A 56 -4.14 11.46 -4.90
CA PRO A 56 -5.19 12.15 -4.18
C PRO A 56 -6.45 11.30 -3.99
N ALA A 57 -7.07 11.37 -2.81
CA ALA A 57 -8.32 10.67 -2.49
C ALA A 57 -9.42 10.86 -3.55
N ASN A 58 -9.52 12.08 -4.11
CA ASN A 58 -10.50 12.42 -5.15
C ASN A 58 -10.31 11.63 -6.45
N THR A 59 -9.08 11.20 -6.75
CA THR A 59 -8.78 10.33 -7.88
C THR A 59 -9.22 8.89 -7.58
N ILE A 60 -8.98 8.44 -6.35
CA ILE A 60 -9.25 7.08 -5.89
C ILE A 60 -10.76 6.80 -5.84
N ILE A 61 -11.56 7.73 -5.30
CA ILE A 61 -13.03 7.59 -5.18
C ILE A 61 -13.72 7.39 -6.54
N LYS A 62 -13.14 7.95 -7.61
CA LYS A 62 -13.67 7.76 -8.97
C LYS A 62 -13.49 6.33 -9.49
N LYS A 63 -12.67 5.51 -8.84
CA LYS A 63 -12.24 4.17 -9.30
C LYS A 63 -12.54 3.06 -8.30
N ILE A 64 -12.53 3.35 -7.00
CA ILE A 64 -12.84 2.38 -5.94
C ILE A 64 -14.14 2.80 -5.27
N GLN A 65 -15.19 2.00 -5.46
CA GLN A 65 -16.48 2.21 -4.82
C GLN A 65 -16.33 2.13 -3.29
N ASN A 66 -17.06 2.98 -2.56
CA ASN A 66 -17.06 3.06 -1.09
C ASN A 66 -15.76 3.57 -0.44
N TYR A 67 -14.78 4.04 -1.21
CA TYR A 67 -13.61 4.71 -0.64
C TYR A 67 -14.06 5.97 0.12
N GLU A 68 -13.82 6.02 1.42
CA GLU A 68 -14.18 7.16 2.25
C GLU A 68 -13.08 8.22 2.23
N LYS A 69 -13.46 9.45 1.89
CA LYS A 69 -12.65 10.65 2.14
C LYS A 69 -13.29 11.45 3.26
N LYS A 70 -12.64 11.47 4.42
CA LYS A 70 -12.95 12.46 5.47
C LYS A 70 -12.36 13.81 5.07
N ALA A 71 -13.13 14.88 5.21
CA ALA A 71 -12.62 16.23 4.98
C ALA A 71 -11.38 16.47 5.87
N GLU A 72 -10.38 17.18 5.33
CA GLU A 72 -9.21 17.69 6.06
C GLU A 72 -8.12 16.68 6.49
N LEU A 73 -8.31 15.38 6.27
CA LEU A 73 -7.28 14.38 6.61
C LEU A 73 -6.44 13.98 5.40
N LEU A 74 -5.15 14.35 5.43
CA LEU A 74 -4.13 13.88 4.49
C LEU A 74 -4.03 12.35 4.44
N SER A 75 -4.41 11.66 5.52
CA SER A 75 -4.43 10.18 5.62
C SER A 75 -5.39 9.48 4.66
N ASN A 76 -6.22 10.23 3.92
CA ASN A 76 -7.08 9.66 2.87
C ASN A 76 -6.41 9.67 1.48
N ASN A 77 -5.28 10.33 1.32
CA ASN A 77 -4.47 10.16 0.12
C ASN A 77 -3.71 8.84 0.21
N LEU A 78 -3.46 8.23 -0.94
CA LEU A 78 -2.65 7.01 -0.99
C LEU A 78 -1.20 7.38 -1.23
N TYR A 79 -0.40 7.25 -0.19
CA TYR A 79 1.05 7.40 -0.26
C TYR A 79 1.68 6.10 -0.69
N LEU A 80 2.43 6.13 -1.78
CA LEU A 80 3.09 4.98 -2.38
C LEU A 80 4.59 5.14 -2.25
N ARG A 81 5.28 4.11 -1.74
CA ARG A 81 6.72 3.95 -1.87
C ARG A 81 6.99 2.78 -2.80
N ILE A 82 7.43 3.07 -4.02
CA ILE A 82 7.73 2.10 -5.06
C ILE A 82 9.21 1.77 -4.97
N THR A 83 9.56 0.49 -4.82
CA THR A 83 10.95 0.03 -4.72
C THR A 83 11.18 -1.13 -5.69
N PRO A 84 12.21 -1.07 -6.54
CA PRO A 84 12.55 -2.17 -7.43
C PRO A 84 13.24 -3.27 -6.65
N LEU A 85 12.91 -4.50 -7.02
CA LEU A 85 13.39 -5.73 -6.43
C LEU A 85 14.29 -6.46 -7.42
N SER A 86 15.26 -7.19 -6.89
CA SER A 86 15.92 -8.29 -7.62
C SER A 86 14.96 -9.45 -7.83
N ASP A 87 15.34 -10.39 -8.71
CA ASP A 87 14.54 -11.60 -8.97
C ASP A 87 14.32 -12.45 -7.71
N PHE A 88 15.34 -12.54 -6.87
CA PHE A 88 15.27 -13.26 -5.60
C PHE A 88 14.32 -12.58 -4.62
N GLU A 89 14.42 -11.26 -4.47
CA GLU A 89 13.53 -10.50 -3.59
C GLU A 89 12.08 -10.57 -4.08
N PHE A 90 11.84 -10.41 -5.38
CA PHE A 90 10.50 -10.52 -5.95
C PHE A 90 9.90 -11.91 -5.69
N TRP A 91 10.69 -12.96 -5.88
CA TRP A 91 10.29 -14.32 -5.54
C TRP A 91 9.94 -14.44 -4.04
N ALA A 92 10.78 -13.94 -3.14
CA ALA A 92 10.53 -13.99 -1.69
C ALA A 92 9.24 -13.24 -1.30
N TYR A 93 9.01 -12.05 -1.85
CA TYR A 93 7.79 -11.25 -1.60
C TYR A 93 6.52 -11.90 -2.16
N SER A 94 6.60 -12.54 -3.32
CA SER A 94 5.46 -13.22 -3.95
C SER A 94 5.06 -14.51 -3.22
N LYS A 95 6.00 -15.16 -2.53
CA LYS A 95 5.73 -16.36 -1.73
C LYS A 95 5.41 -16.07 -0.27
N ASN A 96 5.85 -14.92 0.23
CA ASN A 96 5.71 -14.46 1.61
C ASN A 96 5.80 -15.61 2.67
N PRO A 97 6.95 -16.31 2.70
CA PRO A 97 7.12 -17.51 3.54
C PRO A 97 7.00 -17.19 5.04
N GLU A 98 7.27 -15.94 5.43
CA GLU A 98 7.09 -15.46 6.79
C GLU A 98 5.61 -15.55 7.22
N ILE A 99 4.68 -15.00 6.44
CA ILE A 99 3.24 -15.08 6.75
C ILE A 99 2.78 -16.53 6.77
N MET A 100 3.22 -17.35 5.81
CA MET A 100 2.90 -18.79 5.79
C MET A 100 3.36 -19.52 7.05
N THR A 101 4.60 -19.25 7.49
CA THR A 101 5.17 -19.82 8.71
C THR A 101 4.34 -19.41 9.93
N TYR A 102 3.88 -18.15 9.99
CA TYR A 102 3.04 -17.68 11.08
C TYR A 102 1.64 -18.30 11.05
N ILE A 103 0.98 -18.38 9.90
CA ILE A 103 -0.34 -19.03 9.77
C ILE A 103 -0.26 -20.51 10.22
N ALA A 104 0.83 -21.21 9.88
CA ALA A 104 1.05 -22.60 10.28
C ALA A 104 1.30 -22.76 11.80
N ASN A 105 2.04 -21.83 12.40
CA ASN A 105 2.40 -21.87 13.82
C ASN A 105 1.31 -21.33 14.75
N ALA A 106 0.48 -20.39 14.28
CA ALA A 106 -0.53 -19.70 15.07
C ALA A 106 -1.86 -20.47 15.18
N ARG A 107 -1.77 -21.78 15.39
CA ARG A 107 -2.80 -22.78 15.10
C ARG A 107 -4.26 -22.45 15.48
N TYR A 108 -4.59 -21.57 16.43
CA TYR A 108 -5.98 -21.33 16.86
C TYR A 108 -6.33 -19.94 17.46
N HIS A 109 -5.63 -18.85 17.11
CA HIS A 109 -5.85 -17.54 17.81
C HIS A 109 -6.14 -16.34 16.89
N ALA A 110 -6.72 -16.58 15.70
CA ALA A 110 -7.27 -15.47 14.95
C ALA A 110 -8.56 -14.98 15.61
N THR A 111 -8.69 -13.67 15.83
CA THR A 111 -9.94 -13.07 16.33
C THR A 111 -10.67 -12.41 15.18
N LYS A 112 -11.99 -12.60 15.09
CA LYS A 112 -12.81 -11.90 14.10
C LYS A 112 -13.01 -10.45 14.53
N SER A 113 -12.69 -9.51 13.66
CA SER A 113 -12.98 -8.08 13.77
C SER A 113 -14.04 -7.67 12.73
N GLU A 114 -14.44 -6.40 12.77
CA GLU A 114 -15.34 -5.84 11.74
C GLU A 114 -14.68 -5.80 10.34
N GLN A 115 -13.35 -5.72 10.29
CA GLN A 115 -12.58 -5.55 9.05
C GLN A 115 -11.97 -6.87 8.53
N GLY A 116 -12.08 -7.97 9.28
CA GLY A 116 -11.56 -9.28 8.88
C GLY A 116 -11.16 -10.16 10.07
N TYR A 117 -10.09 -10.94 9.90
CA TYR A 117 -9.53 -11.80 10.93
C TYR A 117 -8.15 -11.28 11.31
N ILE A 118 -7.96 -11.01 12.60
CA ILE A 118 -6.71 -10.46 13.13
C ILE A 118 -5.91 -11.56 13.82
N LEU A 119 -4.59 -11.55 13.61
CA LEU A 119 -3.65 -12.46 14.25
C LEU A 119 -2.47 -11.66 14.81
N LYS A 120 -2.24 -11.74 16.12
CA LYS A 120 -1.14 -11.01 16.77
C LYS A 120 0.21 -11.53 16.27
N LYS A 121 1.11 -10.64 15.88
CA LYS A 121 2.48 -11.01 15.55
C LYS A 121 3.25 -11.33 16.85
N PRO A 122 3.99 -12.45 16.92
CA PRO A 122 4.79 -12.78 18.10
C PRO A 122 5.79 -11.67 18.43
N HIS A 123 5.91 -11.31 19.71
CA HIS A 123 6.86 -10.30 20.20
C HIS A 123 6.73 -8.91 19.56
N SER A 124 5.56 -8.57 19.01
CA SER A 124 5.24 -7.26 18.45
C SER A 124 3.86 -6.78 18.92
N ASP A 125 3.64 -5.48 18.87
CA ASP A 125 2.33 -4.85 19.07
C ASP A 125 1.52 -4.76 17.76
N GLU A 126 2.05 -5.36 16.69
CA GLU A 126 1.41 -5.44 15.39
C GLU A 126 0.53 -6.68 15.23
N TRP A 127 -0.41 -6.58 14.31
CA TRP A 127 -1.36 -7.63 13.97
C TRP A 127 -1.35 -7.86 12.46
N TYR A 128 -1.36 -9.11 12.03
CA TYR A 128 -1.71 -9.44 10.66
C TYR A 128 -3.22 -9.42 10.51
N LEU A 129 -3.72 -8.73 9.49
CA LEU A 129 -5.13 -8.74 9.13
C LEU A 129 -5.34 -9.58 7.86
N PHE A 130 -6.35 -10.45 7.88
CA PHE A 130 -6.75 -11.30 6.78
C PHE A 130 -8.23 -11.11 6.44
N SER A 131 -8.60 -11.27 5.17
CA SER A 131 -9.99 -11.20 4.71
C SER A 131 -10.80 -12.45 5.07
N VAL A 132 -10.12 -13.58 5.26
CA VAL A 132 -10.70 -14.86 5.66
C VAL A 132 -9.97 -15.43 6.88
N GLU A 133 -10.56 -16.44 7.51
CA GLU A 133 -9.96 -17.08 8.66
C GLU A 133 -8.62 -17.73 8.28
N PRO A 134 -7.51 -17.44 9.00
CA PRO A 134 -6.18 -17.96 8.65
C PRO A 134 -6.09 -19.48 8.56
N ALA A 135 -6.87 -20.20 9.36
CA ALA A 135 -6.94 -21.67 9.30
C ALA A 135 -7.41 -22.17 7.91
N ALA A 136 -8.27 -21.43 7.22
CA ALA A 136 -8.73 -21.76 5.87
C ALA A 136 -7.69 -21.49 4.77
N ILE A 137 -6.57 -20.84 5.10
CA ILE A 137 -5.51 -20.43 4.17
C ILE A 137 -4.38 -21.47 4.12
N GLN A 138 -4.21 -22.34 5.13
CA GLN A 138 -3.01 -23.20 5.30
C GLN A 138 -2.63 -24.03 4.06
N ASP A 139 -3.61 -24.46 3.27
CA ASP A 139 -3.39 -25.27 2.06
C ASP A 139 -3.46 -24.44 0.76
N LYS A 140 -3.53 -23.12 0.85
CA LYS A 140 -3.59 -22.22 -0.31
C LYS A 140 -2.20 -21.74 -0.68
N THR A 141 -1.90 -21.77 -1.97
CA THR A 141 -0.62 -21.30 -2.52
C THR A 141 -0.52 -19.77 -2.59
N ASP A 142 -1.65 -19.07 -2.47
CA ASP A 142 -1.74 -17.62 -2.61
C ASP A 142 -2.29 -16.96 -1.34
N VAL A 143 -1.46 -16.96 -0.30
CA VAL A 143 -1.77 -16.30 0.98
C VAL A 143 -1.88 -14.79 0.83
N PHE A 144 -1.16 -14.23 -0.13
CA PHE A 144 -1.14 -12.79 -0.37
C PHE A 144 -2.52 -12.25 -0.78
N SER A 145 -3.30 -13.03 -1.53
CA SER A 145 -4.69 -12.69 -1.87
C SER A 145 -5.63 -12.58 -0.67
N PHE A 146 -5.28 -13.20 0.47
CA PHE A 146 -6.08 -13.17 1.70
C PHE A 146 -5.52 -12.22 2.75
N TRP A 147 -4.21 -11.99 2.75
CA TRP A 147 -3.56 -11.06 3.67
C TRP A 147 -3.84 -9.61 3.25
N LEU A 148 -4.42 -8.82 4.17
CA LEU A 148 -4.71 -7.41 3.94
C LEU A 148 -3.54 -6.52 4.35
N GLY A 149 -2.90 -6.77 5.49
CA GLY A 149 -1.81 -5.90 5.93
C GLY A 149 -1.21 -6.28 7.26
N THR A 150 -0.10 -5.61 7.58
CA THR A 150 0.40 -5.52 8.95
C THR A 150 -0.17 -4.26 9.54
N CYS A 151 -0.90 -4.40 10.63
CA CYS A 151 -1.71 -3.34 11.18
C CYS A 151 -1.25 -3.01 12.59
N ALA A 152 -1.30 -1.72 12.89
CA ALA A 152 -0.94 -1.15 14.19
C ALA A 152 -2.10 -0.30 14.71
N ASP A 153 -2.06 -0.07 16.02
CA ASP A 153 -2.95 0.86 16.73
C ASP A 153 -4.41 0.37 16.84
N VAL A 154 -4.66 -0.38 17.93
CA VAL A 154 -5.99 -0.64 18.47
C VAL A 154 -6.37 0.56 19.33
N THR A 155 -7.19 1.47 18.81
CA THR A 155 -7.76 2.54 19.64
C THR A 155 -8.84 1.96 20.54
N THR A 156 -8.44 1.20 21.56
CA THR A 156 -9.09 1.01 22.87
C THR A 156 -8.31 -0.07 23.63
N THR A 157 -7.77 0.32 24.77
CA THR A 157 -6.75 -0.37 25.55
C THR A 157 -7.14 -1.72 26.17
N GLN A 158 -8.31 -2.32 25.90
CA GLN A 158 -8.78 -3.48 26.70
C GLN A 158 -9.66 -4.55 26.01
N THR A 159 -9.92 -4.54 24.70
CA THR A 159 -10.74 -5.61 24.08
C THR A 159 -10.05 -6.32 22.93
N GLN A 160 -10.14 -7.66 22.93
CA GLN A 160 -9.64 -8.56 21.87
C GLN A 160 -10.41 -8.38 20.54
N SER A 161 -11.42 -7.51 20.49
CA SER A 161 -12.20 -7.15 19.30
C SER A 161 -11.60 -5.97 18.51
N GLY A 162 -10.28 -5.73 18.65
CA GLY A 162 -9.62 -4.45 18.38
C GLY A 162 -10.05 -3.74 17.09
N HIS A 163 -10.36 -2.45 17.20
CA HIS A 163 -10.62 -1.60 16.04
C HIS A 163 -9.29 -1.20 15.41
N ILE A 164 -8.98 -1.76 14.25
CA ILE A 164 -7.78 -1.42 13.52
C ILE A 164 -7.99 -0.08 12.82
N ASN A 165 -7.10 0.89 13.10
CA ASN A 165 -7.17 2.20 12.46
C ASN A 165 -6.12 2.40 11.36
N ARG A 166 -5.07 1.58 11.31
CA ARG A 166 -4.00 1.69 10.30
C ARG A 166 -3.48 0.32 9.90
N CYS A 167 -3.35 0.08 8.60
CA CYS A 167 -2.65 -1.06 8.04
C CYS A 167 -1.62 -0.61 7.01
N ASP A 168 -0.40 -1.09 7.16
CA ASP A 168 0.60 -1.06 6.11
C ASP A 168 0.44 -2.31 5.25
N SER A 169 0.38 -2.09 3.95
CA SER A 169 0.21 -3.14 2.96
C SER A 169 1.16 -2.90 1.80
N TYR A 170 1.21 -3.85 0.88
CA TYR A 170 1.95 -3.68 -0.35
C TYR A 170 1.21 -4.26 -1.54
N ALA A 171 1.60 -3.82 -2.73
CA ALA A 171 1.26 -4.43 -4.01
C ALA A 171 2.57 -4.82 -4.72
N ALA A 172 2.55 -5.92 -5.46
CA ALA A 172 3.65 -6.31 -6.34
C ALA A 172 3.23 -6.06 -7.79
N TYR A 173 4.10 -5.44 -8.58
CA TYR A 173 3.87 -5.14 -10.01
C TYR A 173 5.21 -5.22 -10.76
N ASP A 174 5.33 -6.14 -11.72
CA ASP A 174 6.62 -6.48 -12.33
C ASP A 174 7.68 -6.69 -11.22
N LYS A 175 8.95 -6.35 -11.42
CA LYS A 175 10.00 -6.38 -10.38
C LYS A 175 9.92 -5.19 -9.41
N LEU A 176 8.72 -4.71 -9.05
CA LEU A 176 8.52 -3.63 -8.09
C LEU A 176 7.66 -4.08 -6.90
N ILE A 177 8.00 -3.56 -5.72
CA ILE A 177 7.15 -3.58 -4.53
C ILE A 177 6.65 -2.17 -4.26
N ILE A 178 5.36 -2.03 -3.99
CA ILE A 178 4.71 -0.77 -3.71
C ILE A 178 4.14 -0.83 -2.32
N ASN A 179 4.81 -0.19 -1.37
CA ASN A 179 4.31 -0.08 -0.01
C ASN A 179 3.33 1.08 0.09
N PHE A 180 2.23 0.87 0.80
CA PHE A 180 1.22 1.88 1.04
C PHE A 180 0.54 1.67 2.38
N THR A 181 0.05 2.76 2.96
CA THR A 181 -0.68 2.73 4.23
C THR A 181 -2.15 3.08 3.99
N VAL A 182 -3.04 2.33 4.63
CA VAL A 182 -4.49 2.55 4.58
C VAL A 182 -5.03 2.72 6.00
N TYR A 183 -6.04 3.57 6.14
CA TYR A 183 -6.60 3.96 7.42
C TYR A 183 -8.10 3.67 7.54
N GLY A 184 -8.54 3.41 8.77
CA GLY A 184 -9.94 3.29 9.16
C GLY A 184 -10.76 2.34 8.28
N LYS A 185 -11.89 2.80 7.78
CA LYS A 185 -12.82 1.99 6.98
C LYS A 185 -12.28 1.61 5.59
N ASN A 186 -11.27 2.33 5.08
CA ASN A 186 -10.69 2.00 3.78
C ASN A 186 -9.84 0.71 3.84
N ILE A 187 -9.51 0.20 5.03
CA ILE A 187 -8.71 -1.02 5.22
C ILE A 187 -9.37 -2.25 4.57
N SER A 188 -10.69 -2.35 4.59
CA SER A 188 -11.40 -3.45 3.91
C SER A 188 -11.27 -3.39 2.39
N LEU A 189 -10.91 -2.22 1.83
CA LEU A 189 -10.74 -1.97 0.40
C LEU A 189 -9.29 -2.22 -0.06
N ILE A 190 -8.41 -2.76 0.79
CA ILE A 190 -7.02 -3.04 0.41
C ILE A 190 -6.91 -3.91 -0.86
N PRO A 191 -7.71 -4.97 -1.07
CA PRO A 191 -7.64 -5.76 -2.30
C PRO A 191 -7.90 -4.89 -3.55
N GLU A 192 -8.93 -4.05 -3.51
CA GLU A 192 -9.30 -3.12 -4.57
C GLU A 192 -8.23 -2.04 -4.78
N ILE A 193 -7.62 -1.55 -3.69
CA ILE A 193 -6.51 -0.60 -3.73
C ILE A 193 -5.28 -1.21 -4.40
N ARG A 194 -4.94 -2.48 -4.12
CA ARG A 194 -3.83 -3.18 -4.78
C ARG A 194 -4.04 -3.27 -6.28
N GLU A 195 -5.23 -3.69 -6.70
CA GLU A 195 -5.57 -3.78 -8.12
C GLU A 195 -5.58 -2.40 -8.78
N TYR A 196 -6.12 -1.38 -8.10
CA TYR A 196 -6.04 0.00 -8.56
C TYR A 196 -4.59 0.47 -8.77
N ILE A 197 -3.68 0.25 -7.80
CA ILE A 197 -2.26 0.61 -7.91
C ILE A 197 -1.62 -0.09 -9.11
N LYS A 198 -1.83 -1.40 -9.28
CA LYS A 198 -1.28 -2.17 -10.40
C LYS A 198 -1.76 -1.62 -11.74
N ASN A 199 -3.06 -1.34 -11.87
CA ASN A 199 -3.64 -0.77 -13.08
C ASN A 199 -3.07 0.62 -13.38
N GLN A 200 -2.94 1.49 -12.37
CA GLN A 200 -2.34 2.81 -12.54
C GLN A 200 -0.88 2.74 -12.99
N LEU A 201 -0.08 1.85 -12.38
CA LEU A 201 1.31 1.67 -12.81
C LEU A 201 1.41 1.11 -14.23
N SER A 202 0.54 0.19 -14.60
CA SER A 202 0.46 -0.33 -15.97
C SER A 202 0.08 0.76 -16.98
N GLU A 203 -0.79 1.70 -16.61
CA GLU A 203 -1.17 2.82 -17.47
C GLU A 203 -0.03 3.84 -17.63
N TRP A 204 0.74 4.09 -16.57
CA TRP A 204 1.87 5.03 -16.60
C TRP A 204 3.14 4.44 -17.20
N GLN A 205 3.28 3.12 -17.21
CA GLN A 205 4.46 2.46 -17.76
C GLN A 205 4.54 2.74 -19.26
N LEU A 206 5.65 3.35 -19.69
CA LEU A 206 5.95 3.48 -21.09
C LEU A 206 6.39 2.10 -21.62
N LYS A 207 5.68 1.61 -22.63
CA LYS A 207 6.06 0.37 -23.32
C LYS A 207 7.48 0.55 -23.88
N LYS A 208 8.36 -0.39 -23.56
CA LYS A 208 9.67 -0.49 -24.20
C LYS A 208 9.52 -0.91 -25.66
#